data_AF-A0A8T6R1Q2-F1
#
_entry.id   AF-A0A8T6R1Q2-F1
#
_cell.length_a   1.000
_cell.length_b   1.000
_cell.length_c   1.000
_cell.angle_alpha   90.00
_cell.angle_beta   90.00
_cell.angle_gamma   90.00
#
_symmetry.space_group_name_H-M   'P 1'
#
loop_
_entity.id
_entity.type
_entity.pdbx_description
1 polymer ?
#
loop_
_entity_poly.entity_id
_entity_poly.type
_entity_poly.pdbx_seq_one_letter_code
_entity_poly.pdbx_strand_id
1 'polypeptide(L)'
;MTPRRPVRVAAAVLVQAALVLVAVQAPLSARLTGEEVRLRVEPVDPYDPFRGAYVDLGYPDLPDQPGTSFEDDPDVVDPVERGVAYVPLVPRGEVWVGGPVQRTRPADGPYLTCDDSDWRLRCGIESLFLPQDAAAGAERELRQGAVATVRVDGRGNAALLGIEPA
;
A
#
# COMPACT_ATOMS: atom_id res chain seq x y z
N MET A 1 23.54 40.32 -19.72
CA MET A 1 23.37 38.94 -19.21
C MET A 1 22.51 38.16 -20.20
N THR A 2 23.06 37.13 -20.85
CA THR A 2 22.30 36.32 -21.81
C THR A 2 21.19 35.54 -21.06
N PRO A 3 19.90 35.73 -21.40
CA PRO A 3 18.76 35.15 -20.67
C PRO A 3 18.68 33.61 -20.75
N ARG A 4 19.61 32.98 -21.45
CA ARG A 4 19.67 31.52 -21.66
C ARG A 4 20.01 30.73 -20.40
N ARG A 5 20.77 31.32 -19.47
CA ARG A 5 21.14 30.64 -18.21
C ARG A 5 19.97 30.48 -17.25
N PRO A 6 19.23 31.54 -16.86
CA PRO A 6 18.10 31.38 -15.93
C PRO A 6 16.99 30.50 -16.50
N VAL A 7 16.72 30.58 -17.82
CA VAL A 7 15.73 29.71 -18.47
C VAL A 7 16.14 28.24 -18.41
N ARG A 8 17.40 27.90 -18.66
CA ARG A 8 17.90 26.52 -18.55
C ARG A 8 17.83 25.99 -17.13
N VAL A 9 18.16 26.81 -16.14
CA VAL A 9 18.07 26.44 -14.72
C VAL A 9 16.60 26.21 -14.32
N ALA A 10 15.71 27.13 -14.68
CA ALA A 10 14.27 26.97 -14.42
C ALA A 10 13.71 25.71 -15.09
N ALA A 11 14.09 25.43 -16.34
CA ALA A 11 13.72 24.20 -17.01
C ALA A 11 14.22 22.95 -16.28
N ALA A 12 15.48 22.94 -15.83
CA ALA A 12 16.04 21.82 -15.08
C ALA A 12 15.30 21.59 -13.75
N VAL A 13 14.97 22.66 -13.01
CA VAL A 13 14.21 22.59 -11.76
C VAL A 13 12.80 22.06 -12.01
N LEU A 14 12.12 22.52 -13.06
CA LEU A 14 10.78 22.03 -13.41
C LEU A 14 10.79 20.55 -13.79
N VAL A 15 11.79 20.09 -14.53
CA VAL A 15 11.94 18.67 -14.87
C VAL A 15 12.17 17.84 -13.60
N GLN A 16 13.03 18.29 -12.68
CA GLN A 16 13.25 17.59 -11.41
C GLN A 16 11.98 17.53 -10.56
N ALA A 17 11.25 18.63 -10.45
CA ALA A 17 9.98 18.68 -9.72
C ALA A 17 8.93 17.76 -10.35
N ALA A 18 8.85 17.71 -11.68
CA ALA A 18 7.95 16.81 -12.40
C ALA A 18 8.30 15.34 -12.15
N LEU A 19 9.59 14.98 -12.15
CA LEU A 19 10.03 13.61 -11.86
C LEU A 19 9.67 13.18 -10.42
N VAL A 20 9.82 14.08 -9.44
CA VAL A 20 9.39 13.81 -8.06
C VAL A 20 7.87 13.63 -7.99
N LEU A 21 7.10 14.52 -8.63
CA LEU A 21 5.64 14.39 -8.70
C LEU A 21 5.21 13.06 -9.32
N VAL A 22 5.87 12.60 -10.39
CA VAL A 22 5.60 11.30 -11.00
C VAL A 22 5.83 10.15 -10.02
N ALA A 23 6.86 10.23 -9.18
CA ALA A 23 7.16 9.19 -8.20
C ALA A 23 6.17 9.14 -7.03
N VAL A 24 5.61 10.29 -6.61
CA VAL A 24 4.75 10.38 -5.41
C VAL A 24 3.26 10.59 -5.70
N GLN A 25 2.86 10.69 -6.97
CA GLN A 25 1.49 11.03 -7.36
C GLN A 25 0.43 10.11 -6.75
N ALA A 26 0.66 8.80 -6.69
CA ALA A 26 -0.28 7.82 -6.17
C ALA A 26 -0.51 7.97 -4.65
N PRO A 27 0.54 7.91 -3.79
CA PRO A 27 0.35 8.14 -2.36
C PRO A 27 -0.08 9.58 -2.04
N LEU A 28 0.18 10.55 -2.92
CA LEU A 28 -0.31 11.93 -2.77
C LEU A 28 -1.80 12.06 -3.12
N SER A 29 -2.26 11.45 -4.21
CA SER A 29 -3.67 11.51 -4.60
C SER A 29 -4.57 10.81 -3.59
N ALA A 30 -4.13 9.67 -3.06
CA ALA A 30 -4.75 8.98 -1.93
C ALA A 30 -4.89 9.91 -0.71
N ARG A 31 -3.81 10.58 -0.31
CA ARG A 31 -3.81 11.52 0.84
C ARG A 31 -4.64 12.78 0.63
N LEU A 32 -4.90 13.20 -0.60
CA LEU A 32 -5.66 14.43 -0.86
C LEU A 32 -7.13 14.15 -1.10
N THR A 33 -7.44 13.10 -1.85
CA THR A 33 -8.78 12.81 -2.37
C THR A 33 -9.39 11.52 -1.86
N GLY A 34 -8.61 10.67 -1.19
CA GLY A 34 -9.07 9.37 -0.76
C GLY A 34 -10.02 9.41 0.42
N GLU A 35 -10.91 8.42 0.48
CA GLU A 35 -11.76 8.15 1.64
C GLU A 35 -11.02 7.29 2.65
N GLU A 36 -11.36 7.45 3.93
CA GLU A 36 -10.72 6.70 5.02
C GLU A 36 -11.35 5.31 5.16
N VAL A 37 -10.50 4.29 5.09
CA VAL A 37 -10.83 2.89 5.34
C VAL A 37 -9.98 2.38 6.50
N ARG A 38 -10.60 1.56 7.34
CA ARG A 38 -9.95 0.93 8.49
C ARG A 38 -9.66 -0.53 8.15
N LEU A 39 -8.40 -0.94 8.19
CA LEU A 39 -7.97 -2.30 7.85
C LEU A 39 -7.30 -2.94 9.06
N ARG A 40 -7.58 -4.22 9.34
CA ARG A 40 -6.82 -4.91 10.39
C ARG A 40 -5.39 -5.14 9.93
N VAL A 41 -4.45 -4.97 10.85
CA VAL A 41 -3.03 -5.20 10.59
C VAL A 41 -2.40 -6.13 11.61
N GLU A 42 -1.38 -6.84 11.16
CA GLU A 42 -0.53 -7.70 11.97
C GLU A 42 0.95 -7.41 11.67
N PRO A 43 1.89 -7.67 12.61
CA PRO A 43 3.30 -7.46 12.35
C PRO A 43 3.82 -8.56 11.42
N VAL A 44 4.52 -8.17 10.36
CA VAL A 44 5.32 -9.11 9.56
C VAL A 44 6.73 -9.10 10.13
N ASP A 45 7.22 -10.26 10.57
CA ASP A 45 8.48 -10.49 11.30
C ASP A 45 9.53 -9.36 11.16
N PRO A 46 9.60 -8.42 12.13
CA PRO A 46 10.26 -7.14 11.93
C PRO A 46 11.55 -7.06 12.75
N TYR A 47 12.66 -7.61 12.27
CA TYR A 47 13.97 -7.20 12.78
C TYR A 47 15.06 -7.27 11.72
N ASP A 48 15.30 -6.14 11.04
CA ASP A 48 16.57 -5.87 10.38
C ASP A 48 17.24 -4.67 11.10
N PRO A 49 18.23 -4.92 11.98
CA PRO A 49 18.89 -3.86 12.76
C PRO A 49 19.65 -2.85 11.88
N PHE A 50 19.74 -3.08 10.57
CA PHE A 50 20.46 -2.24 9.62
C PHE A 50 19.56 -1.40 8.71
N ARG A 51 18.23 -1.61 8.73
CA ARG A 51 17.30 -0.95 7.79
C ARG A 51 16.48 0.22 8.38
N GLY A 52 16.70 0.56 9.65
CA GLY A 52 16.09 1.73 10.30
C GLY A 52 14.73 1.44 10.94
N ALA A 53 14.00 2.49 11.29
CA ALA A 53 12.74 2.44 12.05
C ALA A 53 11.52 2.39 11.13
N TYR A 54 11.29 1.26 10.50
CA TYR A 54 10.00 0.96 9.86
C TYR A 54 9.46 -0.37 10.37
N VAL A 55 8.13 -0.51 10.31
CA VAL A 55 7.45 -1.77 10.60
C VAL A 55 6.79 -2.25 9.31
N ASP A 56 7.05 -3.51 8.94
CA ASP A 56 6.36 -4.18 7.85
C ASP A 56 5.01 -4.69 8.38
N LEU A 57 3.94 -4.31 7.69
CA LEU A 57 2.56 -4.57 8.06
C LEU A 57 1.98 -5.66 7.17
N GLY A 58 1.43 -6.68 7.81
CA GLY A 58 0.58 -7.69 7.20
C GLY A 58 -0.88 -7.27 7.30
N TYR A 59 -1.68 -7.69 6.32
CA TYR A 59 -3.10 -7.39 6.27
C TYR A 59 -3.88 -8.72 6.14
N PRO A 60 -4.23 -9.36 7.27
CA PRO A 60 -4.77 -10.72 7.26
C PRO A 60 -6.17 -10.84 6.62
N ASP A 61 -6.86 -9.72 6.42
CA ASP A 61 -8.17 -9.67 5.75
C ASP A 61 -8.09 -9.34 4.26
N LEU A 62 -6.90 -9.07 3.74
CA LEU A 62 -6.71 -8.91 2.30
C LEU A 62 -6.45 -10.30 1.69
N PRO A 63 -6.82 -10.52 0.42
CA PRO A 63 -6.55 -11.79 -0.24
C PRO A 63 -5.04 -12.07 -0.27
N ASP A 64 -4.69 -13.32 0.01
CA ASP A 64 -3.35 -13.82 -0.26
C ASP A 64 -3.02 -13.73 -1.74
N GLN A 65 -1.73 -13.82 -2.06
CA GLN A 65 -1.31 -13.86 -3.46
C GLN A 65 -1.94 -15.10 -4.14
N PRO A 66 -2.54 -14.96 -5.33
CA PRO A 66 -3.03 -16.12 -6.06
C PRO A 66 -1.86 -17.08 -6.36
N GLY A 67 -1.98 -18.35 -5.97
CA GLY A 67 -0.94 -19.37 -6.16
C GLY A 67 0.02 -19.59 -4.97
N THR A 68 -0.21 -18.98 -3.80
CA THR A 68 0.55 -19.24 -2.56
C THR A 68 -0.20 -20.06 -1.52
N SER A 69 -1.48 -20.35 -1.77
CA SER A 69 -2.25 -21.30 -0.98
C SER A 69 -1.70 -22.71 -1.21
N PHE A 70 -1.31 -23.40 -0.13
CA PHE A 70 -0.95 -24.83 -0.18
C PHE A 70 -2.14 -25.73 -0.57
N GLU A 71 -3.33 -25.14 -0.73
CA GLU A 71 -4.57 -25.75 -1.22
C GLU A 71 -4.74 -25.62 -2.75
N ASP A 72 -3.82 -24.95 -3.46
CA ASP A 72 -3.83 -24.95 -4.92
C ASP A 72 -3.51 -26.36 -5.42
N ASP A 73 -4.52 -26.98 -6.03
CA ASP A 73 -4.46 -28.27 -6.70
C ASP A 73 -3.27 -28.27 -7.69
N PRO A 74 -2.29 -29.19 -7.54
CA PRO A 74 -1.11 -29.24 -8.40
C PRO A 74 -1.43 -29.45 -9.89
N ASP A 75 -2.68 -29.79 -10.23
CA ASP A 75 -3.16 -29.97 -11.60
C ASP A 75 -3.74 -28.69 -12.25
N VAL A 76 -3.86 -27.57 -11.52
CA VAL A 76 -4.33 -26.28 -12.09
C VAL A 76 -3.12 -25.40 -12.44
N VAL A 77 -2.48 -25.71 -13.56
CA VAL A 77 -1.48 -24.84 -14.19
C VAL A 77 -2.18 -23.89 -15.18
N ASP A 78 -3.11 -23.08 -14.68
CA ASP A 78 -3.47 -21.86 -15.41
C ASP A 78 -2.40 -20.82 -15.08
N PRO A 79 -1.66 -20.27 -16.06
CA PRO A 79 -0.71 -19.21 -15.78
C PRO A 79 -1.50 -17.99 -15.30
N VAL A 80 -1.63 -17.85 -13.98
CA VAL A 80 -2.29 -16.69 -13.39
C VAL A 80 -1.55 -15.46 -13.92
N GLU A 81 -2.22 -14.65 -14.74
CA GLU A 81 -1.66 -13.39 -15.22
C GLU A 81 -1.29 -12.54 -14.01
N ARG A 82 0.01 -12.32 -13.77
CA ARG A 82 0.53 -11.47 -12.70
C ARG A 82 0.79 -10.04 -13.19
N GLY A 83 0.78 -9.08 -12.29
CA GLY A 83 0.98 -7.68 -12.57
C GLY A 83 0.05 -6.82 -11.71
N VAL A 84 -0.72 -5.95 -12.38
CA VAL A 84 -1.69 -5.10 -11.71
C VAL A 84 -2.86 -5.95 -11.23
N ALA A 85 -3.16 -5.83 -9.94
CA ALA A 85 -4.27 -6.47 -9.26
C ALA A 85 -5.20 -5.41 -8.66
N TYR A 86 -6.50 -5.65 -8.69
CA TYR A 86 -7.49 -4.81 -8.02
C TYR A 86 -8.18 -5.59 -6.92
N VAL A 87 -8.19 -5.06 -5.70
CA VAL A 87 -8.83 -5.68 -4.53
C VAL A 87 -10.00 -4.81 -4.08
N PRO A 88 -11.25 -5.17 -4.41
CA PRO A 88 -12.41 -4.47 -3.88
C PRO A 88 -12.41 -4.51 -2.35
N LEU A 89 -12.80 -3.42 -1.70
CA LEU A 89 -12.94 -3.35 -0.26
C LEU A 89 -14.42 -3.48 0.12
N VAL A 90 -14.70 -4.37 1.06
CA VAL A 90 -16.06 -4.64 1.56
C VAL A 90 -16.12 -4.29 3.04
N PRO A 91 -17.08 -3.48 3.50
CA PRO A 91 -17.20 -3.15 4.91
C PRO A 91 -17.67 -4.37 5.70
N ARG A 92 -17.01 -4.64 6.83
CA ARG A 92 -17.33 -5.73 7.75
C ARG A 92 -17.25 -5.24 9.19
N GLY A 93 -18.37 -4.68 9.68
CA GLY A 93 -18.41 -4.03 10.98
C GLY A 93 -17.67 -2.70 10.94
N GLU A 94 -16.68 -2.53 11.81
CA GLU A 94 -15.89 -1.28 11.90
C GLU A 94 -14.64 -1.28 11.01
N VAL A 95 -14.32 -2.40 10.37
CA VAL A 95 -13.17 -2.57 9.48
C VAL A 95 -13.63 -2.96 8.08
N TRP A 96 -12.72 -2.81 7.12
CA TRP A 96 -12.88 -3.23 5.73
C TRP A 96 -12.06 -4.51 5.49
N VAL A 97 -12.59 -5.37 4.63
CA VAL A 97 -11.92 -6.61 4.20
C VAL A 97 -11.73 -6.62 2.69
N GLY A 98 -10.70 -7.32 2.22
CA GLY A 98 -10.45 -7.48 0.80
C GLY A 98 -11.36 -8.55 0.18
N GLY A 99 -11.96 -8.20 -0.95
CA GLY A 99 -12.61 -9.15 -1.84
C GLY A 99 -11.59 -9.94 -2.68
N PRO A 100 -12.06 -10.84 -3.55
CA PRO A 100 -11.18 -11.59 -4.46
C PRO A 100 -10.44 -10.65 -5.40
N VAL A 101 -9.18 -10.99 -5.71
CA VAL A 101 -8.34 -10.24 -6.66
C VAL A 101 -9.00 -10.22 -8.05
N GLN A 102 -9.08 -9.04 -8.64
CA GLN A 102 -9.62 -8.81 -9.98
C GLN A 102 -8.55 -8.25 -10.91
N ARG A 103 -8.64 -8.59 -12.21
CA ARG A 103 -7.75 -8.06 -13.27
C ARG A 103 -8.34 -6.85 -13.98
N THR A 104 -9.62 -6.57 -13.76
CA THR A 104 -10.30 -5.39 -14.28
C THR A 104 -10.64 -4.47 -13.12
N ARG A 105 -10.58 -3.17 -13.38
CA ARG A 105 -10.88 -2.15 -12.39
C ARG A 105 -12.35 -2.27 -11.96
N PRO A 106 -12.65 -2.36 -10.65
CA PRO A 106 -14.03 -2.32 -10.15
C PRO A 106 -14.75 -1.05 -10.57
N ALA A 107 -16.03 -1.17 -10.95
CA ALA A 107 -16.86 -0.04 -11.36
C ALA A 107 -17.40 0.76 -10.17
N ASP A 108 -17.60 0.08 -9.03
CA ASP A 108 -18.29 0.61 -7.86
C ASP A 108 -17.50 0.31 -6.57
N GLY A 109 -17.57 1.24 -5.63
CA GLY A 109 -16.99 1.12 -4.29
C GLY A 109 -15.47 1.33 -4.22
N PRO A 110 -14.92 1.43 -3.00
CA PRO A 110 -13.48 1.48 -2.79
C PRO A 110 -12.81 0.18 -3.22
N TYR A 111 -11.61 0.29 -3.75
CA TYR A 111 -10.75 -0.83 -4.07
C TYR A 111 -9.29 -0.42 -3.92
N LEU A 112 -8.39 -1.36 -3.69
CA LEU A 112 -6.95 -1.15 -3.71
C LEU A 112 -6.40 -1.53 -5.08
N THR A 113 -5.53 -0.70 -5.65
CA THR A 113 -4.67 -1.07 -6.77
C THR A 113 -3.38 -1.62 -6.19
N CYS A 114 -3.10 -2.89 -6.46
CA CYS A 114 -1.97 -3.63 -5.94
C CYS A 114 -1.13 -4.21 -7.09
N ASP A 115 0.05 -4.71 -6.74
CA ASP A 115 0.94 -5.47 -7.62
C ASP A 115 1.16 -6.85 -7.02
N ASP A 116 0.91 -7.90 -7.81
CA ASP A 116 1.12 -9.31 -7.43
C ASP A 116 2.24 -9.98 -8.23
N SER A 117 3.15 -9.18 -8.79
CA SER A 117 4.32 -9.68 -9.54
C SER A 117 5.40 -10.26 -8.63
N ASP A 118 5.44 -9.84 -7.36
CA ASP A 118 6.39 -10.29 -6.33
C ASP A 118 5.77 -11.38 -5.44
N TRP A 119 6.53 -12.00 -4.52
CA TRP A 119 6.07 -13.08 -3.61
C TRP A 119 4.98 -12.67 -2.61
N ARG A 120 4.61 -11.40 -2.56
CA ARG A 120 3.54 -10.87 -1.72
C ARG A 120 2.78 -9.81 -2.51
N LEU A 121 1.46 -9.78 -2.32
CA LEU A 121 0.60 -8.71 -2.82
C LEU A 121 1.02 -7.36 -2.21
N ARG A 122 1.39 -6.38 -3.06
CA ARG A 122 1.83 -5.04 -2.63
C ARG A 122 0.80 -4.00 -3.03
N CYS A 123 0.15 -3.38 -2.06
CA CYS A 123 -0.84 -2.32 -2.25
C CYS A 123 -0.29 -0.94 -1.84
N GLY A 124 0.98 -0.85 -1.42
CA GLY A 124 1.66 0.40 -1.07
C GLY A 124 1.37 0.89 0.35
N ILE A 125 0.83 0.00 1.20
CA ILE A 125 0.45 0.28 2.59
C ILE A 125 1.16 -0.64 3.59
N GLU A 126 2.10 -1.46 3.11
CA GLU A 126 2.79 -2.48 3.89
C GLU A 126 3.92 -1.89 4.75
N SER A 127 4.29 -0.62 4.57
CA SER A 127 5.40 0.00 5.30
C SER A 127 4.92 1.18 6.15
N LEU A 128 5.08 1.06 7.47
CA LEU A 128 4.87 2.14 8.42
C LEU A 128 6.20 2.73 8.83
N PHE A 129 6.43 4.00 8.49
CA PHE A 129 7.66 4.73 8.84
C PHE A 129 7.46 5.51 10.13
N LEU A 130 8.27 5.22 11.15
CA LEU A 130 8.19 5.85 12.47
C LEU A 130 9.55 6.39 12.90
N PRO A 131 9.59 7.44 13.74
CA PRO A 131 10.80 7.74 14.51
C PRO A 131 11.23 6.54 15.35
N GLN A 132 12.54 6.36 15.57
CA GLN A 132 13.10 5.19 16.25
C GLN A 132 12.48 4.91 17.62
N ASP A 133 12.22 5.96 18.41
CA ASP A 133 11.63 5.83 19.75
C ASP A 133 10.15 5.41 19.72
N ALA A 134 9.44 5.69 18.62
CA ALA A 134 8.02 5.34 18.43
C ALA A 134 7.83 3.91 17.87
N ALA A 135 8.82 3.39 17.15
CA ALA A 135 8.76 2.05 16.55
C ALA A 135 8.59 0.93 17.60
N ALA A 136 9.30 1.02 18.72
CA ALA A 136 9.19 0.05 19.82
C ALA A 136 7.81 0.07 20.54
N GLY A 137 7.05 1.17 20.39
CA GLY A 137 5.67 1.28 20.85
C GLY A 137 4.70 0.58 19.89
N ALA A 138 4.81 0.92 18.61
CA ALA A 138 3.99 0.37 17.53
C ALA A 138 4.08 -1.17 17.45
N GLU A 139 5.27 -1.77 17.66
CA GLU A 139 5.40 -3.23 17.70
C GLU A 139 4.56 -3.89 18.80
N ARG A 140 4.50 -3.28 19.99
CA ARG A 140 3.72 -3.81 21.11
C ARG A 140 2.23 -3.75 20.82
N GLU A 141 1.79 -2.67 20.17
CA GLU A 141 0.41 -2.51 19.71
C GLU A 141 0.07 -3.55 18.63
N LEU A 142 0.93 -3.73 17.63
CA LEU A 142 0.75 -4.73 16.58
C LEU A 142 0.67 -6.17 17.12
N ARG A 143 1.46 -6.53 18.14
CA ARG A 143 1.38 -7.85 18.79
C ARG A 143 0.05 -8.11 19.49
N GLN A 144 -0.67 -7.06 19.88
CA GLN A 144 -1.98 -7.16 20.53
C GLN A 144 -3.15 -7.06 19.54
N GLY A 145 -2.84 -6.85 18.26
CA GLY A 145 -3.80 -6.52 17.22
C GLY A 145 -3.96 -5.01 17.08
N ALA A 146 -3.85 -4.52 15.85
CA ALA A 146 -4.03 -3.11 15.54
C ALA A 146 -4.88 -2.94 14.27
N VAL A 147 -5.40 -1.73 14.10
CA VAL A 147 -6.16 -1.28 12.95
C VAL A 147 -5.41 -0.13 12.30
N ALA A 148 -5.11 -0.29 11.01
CA ALA A 148 -4.55 0.76 10.19
C ALA A 148 -5.65 1.66 9.62
N THR A 149 -5.44 2.96 9.70
CA THR A 149 -6.25 3.95 8.98
C THR A 149 -5.54 4.27 7.67
N VAL A 150 -6.22 3.97 6.56
CA VAL A 150 -5.70 4.11 5.20
C VAL A 150 -6.62 5.02 4.40
N ARG A 151 -6.07 5.93 3.60
CA ARG A 151 -6.85 6.67 2.61
C ARG A 151 -6.76 6.01 1.24
N VAL A 152 -7.91 5.83 0.59
CA VAL A 152 -8.01 5.19 -0.73
C VAL A 152 -8.73 6.12 -1.70
N ASP A 153 -8.10 6.48 -2.82
CA ASP A 153 -8.73 7.31 -3.84
C ASP A 153 -9.57 6.51 -4.84
N GLY A 154 -10.35 7.20 -5.68
CA GLY A 154 -11.17 6.56 -6.72
C GLY A 154 -10.38 5.87 -7.85
N ARG A 155 -9.04 5.83 -7.78
CA ARG A 155 -8.18 5.02 -8.64
C ARG A 155 -7.58 3.82 -7.90
N GLY A 156 -7.90 3.65 -6.63
CA GLY A 156 -7.38 2.63 -5.74
C GLY A 156 -5.95 2.88 -5.29
N ASN A 157 -5.43 4.10 -5.44
CA ASN A 157 -4.16 4.42 -4.78
C ASN A 157 -4.43 4.51 -3.28
N ALA A 158 -3.52 3.94 -2.49
CA ALA A 158 -3.66 3.88 -1.06
C ALA A 158 -2.52 4.62 -0.35
N ALA A 159 -2.82 5.17 0.82
CA ALA A 159 -1.83 5.78 1.70
C ALA A 159 -2.16 5.49 3.16
N LEU A 160 -1.23 4.81 3.83
CA LEU A 160 -1.27 4.61 5.27
C LEU A 160 -1.11 5.96 5.99
N LEU A 161 -2.05 6.25 6.90
CA LEU A 161 -1.99 7.42 7.78
C LEU A 161 -1.38 7.07 9.14
N GLY A 162 -1.69 5.89 9.67
CA GLY A 162 -1.22 5.42 10.96
C GLY A 162 -1.89 4.12 11.38
N ILE A 163 -1.52 3.64 12.56
CA ILE A 163 -2.12 2.47 13.21
C ILE A 163 -2.63 2.87 14.60
N GLU A 164 -3.67 2.18 15.04
CA GLU A 164 -4.25 2.33 16.37
C GLU A 164 -4.50 0.93 16.95
N PRO A 165 -4.48 0.76 18.29
CA PRO A 165 -4.88 -0.49 18.92
C PRO A 165 -6.31 -0.89 18.52
N ALA A 166 -6.53 -2.19 18.30
CA ALA A 166 -7.84 -2.75 17.94
C ALA A 166 -8.83 -2.79 19.11
#